data_AF-A0A227J2X7-F1
#
_entry.id   AF-A0A227J2X7-F1
#
_cell.length_a   1.000
_cell.length_b   1.000
_cell.length_c   1.000
_cell.angle_alpha   90.00
_cell.angle_beta   90.00
_cell.angle_gamma   90.00
#
_symmetry.space_group_name_H-M   'P 1'
#
loop_
_entity.id
_entity.type
_entity.pdbx_description
1 polymer ?
#
loop_
_entity_poly.entity_id
_entity_poly.type
_entity_poly.pdbx_seq_one_letter_code
_entity_poly.pdbx_strand_id
1 'polypeptide(L)'
;VKRTICSHCSVGCGIYAEVQNGVWTGQEPAFDHPFNAGGHCAKGAALREHGHGERRLKYPMKLENGKWKKLSWDQAIEEIGNKVMDIRKESGPDSVYFLGSAK
;
A
#
# COMPACT_ATOMS: atom_id res chain seq x y z
N VAL A 1 7.66 -14.07 -15.52
CA VAL A 1 8.42 -13.10 -14.71
C VAL A 1 7.97 -11.69 -15.05
N LYS A 2 7.76 -10.83 -14.05
CA LYS A 2 7.42 -9.41 -14.15
C LYS A 2 8.51 -8.58 -13.47
N ARG A 3 8.78 -7.37 -13.97
CA ARG A 3 9.70 -6.44 -13.28
C ARG A 3 8.93 -5.56 -12.31
N THR A 4 9.51 -5.34 -11.14
CA THR A 4 8.99 -4.42 -10.12
C THR A 4 10.14 -3.77 -9.35
N ILE A 5 9.81 -2.80 -8.49
CA ILE A 5 10.76 -2.07 -7.67
C ILE A 5 10.54 -2.42 -6.19
N CYS A 6 11.64 -2.60 -5.46
CA CYS A 6 11.60 -2.78 -4.02
C CYS A 6 11.06 -1.52 -3.32
N SER A 7 9.97 -1.66 -2.56
CA SER A 7 9.33 -0.56 -1.82
C SER A 7 9.79 -0.42 -0.37
N HIS A 8 10.88 -1.08 0.02
CA HIS A 8 11.28 -1.15 1.43
C HIS A 8 12.10 0.06 1.90
N CYS A 9 13.06 0.53 1.10
CA CYS A 9 13.83 1.75 1.36
C CYS A 9 13.87 2.60 0.09
N SER A 10 14.53 3.77 0.16
CA SER A 10 14.59 4.74 -0.93
C SER A 10 15.52 4.37 -2.09
N VAL A 11 16.28 3.27 -2.01
CA VAL A 11 17.24 2.89 -3.07
C VAL A 11 16.53 2.48 -4.36
N GLY A 12 15.34 1.86 -4.26
CA GLY A 12 14.59 1.44 -5.44
C GLY A 12 15.23 0.28 -6.20
N CYS A 13 15.75 -0.73 -5.50
CA CYS A 13 16.33 -1.93 -6.15
C CYS A 13 15.32 -2.61 -7.09
N GLY A 14 15.78 -3.03 -8.26
CA GLY A 14 14.97 -3.79 -9.20
C GLY A 14 14.80 -5.24 -8.77
N ILE A 15 13.62 -5.80 -9.00
CA ILE A 15 13.24 -7.17 -8.66
C ILE A 15 12.59 -7.85 -9.86
N TYR A 16 12.96 -9.09 -10.10
CA TYR A 16 12.23 -10.04 -10.92
C TYR A 16 11.20 -10.76 -10.06
N ALA A 17 9.93 -10.41 -10.22
CA ALA A 17 8.81 -11.07 -9.57
C ALA A 17 8.31 -12.25 -10.41
N GLU A 18 8.30 -13.43 -9.82
CA GLU A 18 7.64 -14.59 -10.40
C GLU A 18 6.16 -14.54 -10.04
N VAL A 19 5.31 -14.56 -11.06
CA VAL A 19 3.86 -14.46 -10.91
C VAL A 19 3.21 -15.64 -11.59
N GLN A 20 2.45 -16.42 -10.84
CA GLN A 20 1.68 -17.57 -11.31
C GLN A 20 0.21 -17.35 -10.94
N ASN A 21 -0.69 -17.46 -11.90
CA ASN A 21 -2.14 -17.26 -11.68
C ASN A 21 -2.49 -15.93 -10.96
N GLY A 22 -1.74 -14.86 -11.27
CA GLY A 22 -1.92 -13.54 -10.65
C GLY A 22 -1.34 -13.41 -9.22
N VAL A 23 -0.75 -14.47 -8.67
CA VAL A 23 -0.12 -14.46 -7.35
C VAL A 23 1.39 -14.35 -7.50
N TRP A 24 2.00 -13.45 -6.72
CA TRP A 24 3.46 -13.37 -6.61
C TRP A 24 3.97 -14.57 -5.80
N THR A 25 4.71 -15.48 -6.43
CA THR A 25 5.16 -16.77 -5.84
C THR A 25 6.64 -16.81 -5.48
N GLY A 26 7.49 -16.07 -6.19
CA GLY A 26 8.94 -16.06 -5.99
C GLY A 26 9.58 -14.75 -6.45
N GLN A 27 10.83 -14.49 -6.07
CA GLN A 27 11.55 -13.31 -6.53
C GLN A 27 13.06 -13.49 -6.53
N GLU A 28 13.71 -12.81 -7.48
CA GLU A 28 15.17 -12.67 -7.56
C GLU A 28 15.55 -11.19 -7.76
N PRO A 29 16.74 -10.74 -7.35
CA PRO A 29 17.21 -9.39 -7.65
C PRO A 29 17.39 -9.23 -9.16
N ALA A 30 17.08 -8.03 -9.66
CA ALA A 30 17.34 -7.72 -11.06
C ALA A 30 18.84 -7.46 -11.30
N PHE A 31 19.51 -8.41 -11.95
CA PHE A 31 20.95 -8.36 -12.25
C PHE A 31 21.34 -7.25 -13.22
N ASP A 32 20.42 -6.82 -14.06
CA ASP A 32 20.62 -5.78 -15.06
C ASP A 32 20.09 -4.40 -14.61
N HIS A 33 19.62 -4.28 -13.37
CA HIS A 33 19.08 -3.03 -12.85
C HIS A 33 20.21 -2.13 -12.30
N PRO A 34 20.28 -0.84 -12.68
CA PRO A 34 21.43 0.01 -12.40
C PRO A 34 21.69 0.25 -10.92
N PHE A 35 20.67 0.19 -10.06
CA PHE A 35 20.84 0.47 -8.63
C PHE A 35 21.35 -0.71 -7.82
N ASN A 36 21.06 -1.95 -8.22
CA ASN A 36 21.44 -3.10 -7.42
C ASN A 36 22.32 -4.11 -8.16
N ALA A 37 22.33 -4.14 -9.50
CA ALA A 37 23.21 -5.01 -10.30
C ALA A 37 23.24 -6.47 -9.80
N GLY A 38 22.08 -6.98 -9.35
CA GLY A 38 21.96 -8.33 -8.78
C GLY A 38 22.15 -8.44 -7.26
N GLY A 39 22.57 -7.37 -6.60
CA GLY A 39 22.59 -7.26 -5.16
C GLY A 39 21.20 -7.25 -4.54
N HIS A 40 21.06 -7.89 -3.38
CA HIS A 40 19.85 -7.88 -2.59
C HIS A 40 20.15 -7.84 -1.10
N CYS A 41 19.42 -7.03 -0.33
CA CYS A 41 19.50 -7.05 1.13
C CYS A 41 18.41 -7.96 1.71
N ALA A 42 18.54 -8.36 2.99
CA ALA A 42 17.55 -9.22 3.65
C ALA A 42 16.12 -8.66 3.59
N LYS A 43 15.95 -7.33 3.71
CA LYS A 43 14.63 -6.67 3.65
C LYS A 43 13.99 -6.75 2.27
N GLY A 44 14.81 -6.60 1.23
CA GLY A 44 14.36 -6.73 -0.15
C GLY A 44 14.06 -8.18 -0.50
N ALA A 45 14.87 -9.13 -0.03
CA ALA A 45 14.65 -10.56 -0.22
C ALA A 45 13.31 -11.02 0.39
N ALA A 46 12.92 -10.44 1.52
CA ALA A 46 11.65 -10.70 2.20
C ALA A 46 10.48 -9.80 1.75
N LEU A 47 10.62 -9.02 0.67
CA LEU A 47 9.62 -8.02 0.29
C LEU A 47 8.22 -8.60 0.09
N ARG A 48 8.13 -9.74 -0.61
CA ARG A 48 6.90 -10.47 -0.88
C ARG A 48 6.06 -10.69 0.39
N GLU A 49 6.69 -10.98 1.52
CA GLU A 49 6.00 -11.33 2.78
C GLU A 49 5.13 -10.20 3.35
N HIS A 50 5.36 -8.94 2.98
CA HIS A 50 4.51 -7.82 3.42
C HIS A 50 3.05 -7.97 2.96
N GLY A 51 2.81 -8.65 1.83
CA GLY A 51 1.48 -8.91 1.32
C GLY A 51 0.77 -10.08 2.01
N HIS A 52 1.51 -10.93 2.72
CA HIS A 52 1.07 -12.20 3.27
C HIS A 52 0.99 -12.11 4.80
N GLY A 53 -0.21 -11.82 5.31
CA GLY A 53 -0.44 -11.81 6.75
C GLY A 53 -1.92 -11.97 7.08
N GLU A 54 -2.22 -12.77 8.10
CA GLU A 54 -3.60 -12.99 8.57
C GLU A 54 -4.23 -11.72 9.13
N ARG A 55 -3.39 -10.81 9.64
CA ARG A 55 -3.79 -9.51 10.21
C ARG A 55 -3.94 -8.41 9.15
N ARG A 56 -3.72 -8.69 7.87
CA ARG A 56 -3.84 -7.68 6.80
C ARG A 56 -5.30 -7.23 6.70
N LEU A 57 -5.52 -5.93 6.76
CA LEU A 57 -6.85 -5.36 6.57
C LEU A 57 -7.27 -5.50 5.09
N LYS A 58 -8.45 -6.09 4.87
CA LYS A 58 -8.97 -6.44 3.52
C LYS A 58 -10.18 -5.61 3.10
N TYR A 59 -10.78 -4.87 4.03
CA TYR A 59 -12.01 -4.11 3.81
C TYR A 59 -11.90 -2.76 4.52
N PRO A 60 -12.56 -1.71 4.01
CA PRO A 60 -12.81 -0.51 4.78
C PRO A 60 -13.51 -0.84 6.10
N MET A 61 -13.16 -0.10 7.15
CA MET A 61 -13.71 -0.28 8.50
C MET A 61 -14.16 1.05 9.08
N LYS A 62 -15.27 1.04 9.80
CA LYS A 62 -15.81 2.19 10.53
C LYS A 62 -15.99 1.82 11.99
N LEU A 63 -15.61 2.73 12.88
CA LEU A 63 -15.80 2.56 14.32
C LEU A 63 -17.18 3.09 14.70
N GLU A 64 -18.05 2.22 15.18
CA GLU A 64 -19.40 2.57 15.63
C GLU A 64 -19.65 1.98 17.01
N ASN A 65 -20.03 2.81 17.98
CA ASN A 65 -20.34 2.40 19.35
C ASN A 65 -19.22 1.54 19.97
N GLY A 66 -17.96 1.92 19.73
CA GLY A 66 -16.78 1.21 20.23
C GLY A 66 -16.44 -0.10 19.52
N LYS A 67 -17.13 -0.45 18.42
CA LYS A 67 -16.88 -1.68 17.65
C LYS A 67 -16.59 -1.36 16.18
N TRP A 68 -15.60 -2.05 15.61
CA TRP A 68 -15.27 -1.94 14.20
C TRP A 68 -16.26 -2.73 13.35
N LYS A 69 -16.83 -2.09 12.34
CA LYS A 69 -17.72 -2.69 11.36
C LYS A 69 -17.15 -2.53 9.95
N LYS A 70 -17.35 -3.55 9.13
CA LYS A 70 -17.00 -3.52 7.70
C LYS A 70 -18.03 -2.69 6.93
N LEU A 71 -17.58 -2.03 5.89
CA LEU A 71 -18.43 -1.31 4.93
C LEU A 71 -17.92 -1.52 3.49
N SER A 72 -18.75 -1.19 2.51
CA SER A 72 -18.35 -1.21 1.11
C SER A 72 -17.37 -0.06 0.80
N TRP A 73 -16.63 -0.19 -0.29
CA TRP A 73 -15.76 0.89 -0.77
C TRP A 73 -16.56 2.14 -1.14
N ASP A 74 -17.68 1.97 -1.86
CA ASP A 74 -18.53 3.09 -2.28
C ASP A 74 -19.04 3.88 -1.07
N GLN A 75 -19.55 3.19 -0.05
CA GLN A 75 -20.01 3.81 1.19
C GLN A 75 -18.86 4.53 1.91
N ALA A 76 -17.68 3.92 1.99
CA ALA A 76 -16.53 4.53 2.68
C ALA A 76 -16.08 5.82 1.99
N ILE A 77 -16.02 5.82 0.66
CA ILE A 77 -15.60 6.96 -0.14
C ILE A 77 -16.63 8.09 -0.05
N GLU A 78 -17.92 7.76 -0.17
CA GLU A 78 -19.01 8.73 -0.10
C GLU A 78 -19.09 9.38 1.29
N GLU A 79 -19.07 8.60 2.38
CA GLU A 79 -19.16 9.14 3.74
C GLU A 79 -17.97 10.06 4.07
N ILE A 80 -16.74 9.66 3.73
CA ILE A 80 -15.55 10.47 3.98
C ILE A 80 -15.57 11.73 3.10
N GLY A 81 -15.87 11.57 1.81
CA GLY A 81 -15.90 12.67 0.85
C GLY A 81 -16.90 13.75 1.23
N ASN A 82 -18.14 13.36 1.54
CA ASN A 82 -19.19 14.30 1.96
C ASN A 82 -18.78 15.04 3.23
N LYS A 83 -18.27 14.32 4.24
CA LYS A 83 -17.83 14.94 5.51
C LYS A 83 -16.68 15.93 5.32
N VAL A 84 -15.71 15.60 4.46
CA VAL A 84 -14.61 16.51 4.10
C VAL A 84 -15.15 17.76 3.42
N MET A 85 -16.12 17.62 2.51
CA MET A 85 -16.74 18.76 1.82
C MET A 85 -17.56 19.65 2.75
N ASP A 86 -18.30 19.06 3.69
CA ASP A 86 -19.06 19.79 4.71
C ASP A 86 -18.13 20.63 5.59
N ILE A 87 -17.04 20.03 6.10
CA ILE A 87 -16.03 20.74 6.91
C ILE A 87 -15.41 21.89 6.12
N ARG A 88 -15.09 21.68 4.84
CA ARG A 88 -14.54 22.74 3.97
C ARG A 88 -15.53 23.86 3.72
N LYS A 89 -16.82 23.56 3.59
CA LYS A 89 -17.88 24.56 3.39
C LYS A 89 -18.06 25.42 4.64
N GLU A 90 -17.99 24.82 5.82
CA GLU A 90 -18.19 25.51 7.10
C GLU A 90 -16.95 26.29 7.55
N SER A 91 -15.75 25.70 7.41
CA SER A 91 -14.51 26.18 8.01
C SER A 91 -13.44 26.61 7.00
N GLY A 92 -13.77 26.64 5.70
CA GLY A 92 -12.84 27.02 4.63
C GLY A 92 -11.88 25.89 4.21
N PRO A 93 -11.08 26.11 3.15
CA PRO A 93 -10.27 25.07 2.53
C PRO A 93 -9.09 24.57 3.40
N ASP A 94 -8.60 25.39 4.34
CA ASP A 94 -7.45 25.08 5.20
C ASP A 94 -7.81 24.22 6.41
N SER A 95 -9.09 23.88 6.58
CA SER A 95 -9.61 23.04 7.66
C SER A 95 -9.33 21.54 7.50
N VAL A 96 -8.73 21.14 6.37
CA VAL A 96 -8.43 19.74 6.04
C VAL A 96 -6.94 19.57 5.78
N TYR A 97 -6.35 18.57 6.43
CA TYR A 97 -4.94 18.21 6.28
C TYR A 97 -4.80 16.80 5.73
N PHE A 98 -3.92 16.63 4.75
CA PHE A 98 -3.57 15.33 4.17
C PHE A 98 -2.20 14.90 4.67
N LEU A 99 -2.18 13.87 5.53
CA LEU A 99 -0.95 13.22 5.96
C LEU A 99 -0.64 12.05 5.02
N GLY A 100 0.27 12.28 4.08
CA GLY A 100 0.76 11.24 3.19
C GLY A 100 1.75 10.30 3.86
N SER A 101 2.10 9.24 3.13
CA SER A 101 3.22 8.37 3.47
C SER A 101 3.99 8.05 2.20
N ALA A 102 5.33 8.13 2.26
CA ALA A 102 6.20 7.67 1.18
C ALA A 102 6.19 6.13 1.03
N LYS A 103 5.50 5.44 1.96
CA LYS A 103 5.29 4.00 2.01
C LYS A 103 3.81 3.67 2.24
#